data_AF-G5CZ56-F1
#
_entry.id   AF-G5CZ56-F1
#
_cell.length_a   1.000
_cell.length_b   1.000
_cell.length_c   1.000
_cell.angle_alpha   90.00
_cell.angle_beta   90.00
_cell.angle_gamma   90.00
#
_symmetry.space_group_name_H-M   'P 1'
#
loop_
_entity.id
_entity.type
_entity.pdbx_description
1 polymer ?
#
loop_
_entity_poly.entity_id
_entity_poly.type
_entity_poly.pdbx_seq_one_letter_code
_entity_poly.pdbx_strand_id
1 'polypeptide(L)'
;QEPGGLVVPPTDAPVSPTTPYVEDTPEPPLHEFYCSKLLDLVFLLDGSSRLSEAEFEVLKAFVVGTMERLHISQKRIRVAVVEYHDGSHAYIELKARKRPSELRRIASQVKYAGSEVASISEVLKYTLFQIFGKVDRPEASRVVLLLAASQEPRRMVRDQVRYAQGLKKKKVVVIPVGIRPHVSLKQIRLIEKQAPENKVFELNSVDELEQRRDEIISYLCDLAREVPAPTQPHPEVAQVTASPGLLGVSSVAPKRNSIVLDVVFVLEGSDKVGEANFNRSREFLEEVIQRMDVSQGGIHVAVLQYSYMVTVEYTFIKAQSKDDILQQVREIRYQGGNRTNTGLALQYLSEHSFSASQGDRAQAPNLVYMVTGNPASDEIRRLPGDIQVVPIGVGPHANPQELERIGWPNTPI
;
A
#
# COMPACT_ATOMS: atom_id res chain seq x y z
N GLN A 1 18.58 -54.50 -23.03
CA GLN A 1 19.70 -53.91 -22.30
C GLN A 1 19.73 -52.43 -22.69
N GLU A 2 18.98 -51.60 -21.95
CA GLU A 2 19.00 -50.14 -22.04
C GLU A 2 19.77 -49.60 -20.83
N PRO A 3 20.61 -48.56 -20.97
CA PRO A 3 21.34 -48.00 -19.85
C PRO A 3 20.47 -47.00 -19.07
N GLY A 4 20.54 -47.13 -17.74
CA GLY A 4 19.66 -46.46 -16.78
C GLY A 4 19.77 -44.94 -16.73
N GLY A 5 18.61 -44.30 -16.58
CA GLY A 5 18.48 -42.90 -16.20
C GLY A 5 18.85 -42.69 -14.73
N LEU A 6 19.78 -41.77 -14.50
CA LEU A 6 20.08 -41.21 -13.18
C LEU A 6 18.89 -40.36 -12.71
N VAL A 7 18.24 -40.80 -11.64
CA VAL A 7 17.23 -40.02 -10.90
C VAL A 7 17.96 -38.97 -10.06
N VAL A 8 17.70 -37.69 -10.34
CA VAL A 8 18.11 -36.56 -9.48
C VAL A 8 17.03 -36.37 -8.41
N PRO A 9 17.39 -36.25 -7.11
CA PRO A 9 16.40 -36.05 -6.05
C PRO A 9 15.84 -34.62 -6.10
N PRO A 10 14.58 -34.40 -5.70
CA PRO A 10 14.01 -33.06 -5.65
C PRO A 10 14.69 -32.23 -4.55
N THR A 11 15.15 -31.04 -4.91
CA THR A 11 15.65 -30.02 -3.99
C THR A 11 14.47 -29.46 -3.19
N ASP A 12 14.48 -29.64 -1.87
CA ASP A 12 13.53 -29.02 -0.95
C ASP A 12 13.64 -27.49 -1.04
N ALA A 13 12.59 -26.85 -1.55
CA ALA A 13 12.37 -25.42 -1.38
C ALA A 13 11.65 -25.18 -0.04
N PRO A 14 12.02 -24.17 0.76
CA PRO A 14 11.23 -23.80 1.93
C PRO A 14 9.86 -23.29 1.47
N VAL A 15 8.81 -24.05 1.77
CA VAL A 15 7.42 -23.63 1.59
C VAL A 15 7.15 -22.54 2.63
N SER A 16 7.21 -21.29 2.19
CA SER A 16 6.76 -20.15 2.98
C SER A 16 5.23 -20.05 2.86
N PRO A 17 4.48 -19.90 3.95
CA PRO A 17 3.02 -19.91 3.91
C PRO A 17 2.49 -18.70 3.14
N THR A 18 1.71 -18.99 2.10
CA THR A 18 1.07 -18.02 1.22
C THR A 18 -0.09 -17.34 1.96
N THR A 19 0.21 -16.26 2.68
CA THR A 19 -0.80 -15.32 3.18
C THR A 19 -1.55 -14.69 2.00
N PRO A 20 -2.89 -14.73 1.96
CA PRO A 20 -3.63 -14.14 0.85
C PRO A 20 -3.78 -12.64 1.09
N TYR A 21 -3.25 -11.88 0.16
CA TYR A 21 -3.04 -10.46 0.30
C TYR A 21 -4.28 -9.61 -0.03
N VAL A 22 -4.61 -8.70 0.89
CA VAL A 22 -5.61 -7.63 0.76
C VAL A 22 -4.95 -6.38 0.18
N GLU A 23 -5.37 -5.96 -1.01
CA GLU A 23 -4.82 -4.83 -1.74
C GLU A 23 -5.29 -3.46 -1.25
N ASP A 24 -6.32 -3.40 -0.41
CA ASP A 24 -7.02 -2.16 -0.08
C ASP A 24 -6.96 -1.79 1.42
N THR A 25 -5.93 -2.19 2.19
CA THR A 25 -5.57 -1.44 3.42
C THR A 25 -4.60 -0.31 3.05
N PRO A 26 -5.07 0.93 2.79
CA PRO A 26 -4.17 2.05 2.59
C PRO A 26 -3.37 2.27 3.87
N GLU A 27 -2.07 2.02 3.80
CA GLU A 27 -1.16 2.47 4.85
C GLU A 27 -1.04 4.00 4.73
N PRO A 28 -1.25 4.76 5.82
CA PRO A 28 -1.10 6.19 5.78
C PRO A 28 0.35 6.54 5.41
N PRO A 29 0.57 7.67 4.70
CA PRO A 29 1.91 8.13 4.39
C PRO A 29 2.71 8.31 5.68
N LEU A 30 3.91 7.75 5.72
CA LEU A 30 4.78 7.82 6.89
C LEU A 30 5.50 9.18 7.02
N HIS A 31 5.51 9.98 5.95
CA HIS A 31 6.24 11.24 5.84
C HIS A 31 5.37 12.30 5.14
N GLU A 32 5.62 13.59 5.44
CA GLU A 32 4.92 14.72 4.80
C GLU A 32 5.20 14.80 3.28
N PHE A 33 6.42 14.43 2.86
CA PHE A 33 6.76 14.27 1.46
C PHE A 33 6.33 12.89 0.96
N TYR A 34 5.31 12.85 0.10
CA TYR A 34 4.70 11.62 -0.37
C TYR A 34 4.28 11.68 -1.85
N CYS A 35 4.89 10.83 -2.66
CA CYS A 35 4.65 10.77 -4.09
C CYS A 35 3.43 9.91 -4.43
N SER A 36 2.43 10.51 -5.06
CA SER A 36 1.12 9.86 -5.27
C SER A 36 0.65 9.92 -6.73
N LYS A 37 1.53 9.50 -7.64
CA LYS A 37 1.37 9.51 -9.12
C LYS A 37 1.11 8.11 -9.70
N LEU A 38 0.91 8.01 -11.01
CA LEU A 38 0.82 6.75 -11.74
C LEU A 38 2.21 6.33 -12.25
N LEU A 39 2.84 5.38 -11.54
CA LEU A 39 4.22 4.97 -11.78
C LEU A 39 4.41 3.46 -11.57
N ASP A 40 5.16 2.83 -12.45
CA ASP A 40 5.78 1.52 -12.22
C ASP A 40 7.29 1.73 -12.02
N LEU A 41 7.77 1.54 -10.79
CA LEU A 41 9.16 1.77 -10.39
C LEU A 41 9.88 0.44 -10.13
N VAL A 42 11.04 0.26 -10.74
CA VAL A 42 11.87 -0.93 -10.54
C VAL A 42 13.19 -0.54 -9.89
N PHE A 43 13.49 -1.12 -8.73
CA PHE A 43 14.79 -1.02 -8.07
C PHE A 43 15.68 -2.18 -8.52
N LEU A 44 16.84 -1.86 -9.08
CA LEU A 44 17.87 -2.85 -9.44
C LEU A 44 19.07 -2.65 -8.51
N LEU A 45 19.36 -3.63 -7.67
CA LEU A 45 20.40 -3.57 -6.63
C LEU A 45 21.62 -4.39 -7.07
N ASP A 46 22.79 -3.76 -7.13
CA ASP A 46 24.06 -4.42 -7.39
C ASP A 46 24.42 -5.39 -6.24
N GLY A 47 24.44 -6.69 -6.53
CA GLY A 47 24.79 -7.75 -5.58
C GLY A 47 26.26 -8.17 -5.63
N SER A 48 27.13 -7.37 -6.25
CA SER A 48 28.55 -7.71 -6.30
C SER A 48 29.27 -7.50 -4.96
N SER A 49 30.41 -8.15 -4.84
CA SER A 49 31.42 -7.97 -3.78
C SER A 49 32.12 -6.60 -3.80
N ARG A 50 31.72 -5.68 -4.70
CA ARG A 50 32.19 -4.27 -4.66
C ARG A 50 31.48 -3.46 -3.59
N LEU A 51 30.35 -3.94 -3.10
CA LEU A 51 29.75 -3.52 -1.84
C LEU A 51 30.07 -4.57 -0.79
N SER A 52 30.50 -4.15 0.39
CA SER A 52 30.49 -5.00 1.58
C SER A 52 29.06 -5.30 2.01
N GLU A 53 28.87 -6.32 2.85
CA GLU A 53 27.55 -6.65 3.42
C GLU A 53 26.94 -5.45 4.18
N ALA A 54 27.77 -4.70 4.92
CA ALA A 54 27.33 -3.48 5.62
C ALA A 54 26.89 -2.37 4.66
N GLU A 55 27.62 -2.14 3.57
CA GLU A 55 27.23 -1.16 2.55
C GLU A 55 25.97 -1.60 1.80
N PHE A 56 25.77 -2.91 1.61
CA PHE A 56 24.54 -3.44 1.05
C PHE A 56 23.34 -3.26 1.99
N GLU A 57 23.52 -3.30 3.31
CA GLU A 57 22.47 -2.90 4.27
C GLU A 57 22.08 -1.42 4.12
N VAL A 58 23.06 -0.53 3.94
CA VAL A 58 22.79 0.90 3.65
C VAL A 58 22.01 1.05 2.33
N LEU A 59 22.38 0.27 1.32
CA LEU A 59 21.67 0.25 0.03
C LEU A 59 20.21 -0.20 0.18
N LYS A 60 19.94 -1.26 0.95
CA LYS A 60 18.57 -1.71 1.26
C LYS A 60 17.79 -0.67 2.06
N ALA A 61 18.43 -0.04 3.05
CA ALA A 61 17.82 1.03 3.83
C ALA A 61 17.42 2.22 2.94
N PHE A 62 18.22 2.57 1.93
CA PHE A 62 17.86 3.59 0.93
C PHE A 62 16.63 3.19 0.11
N VAL A 63 16.55 1.94 -0.36
CA VAL A 63 15.39 1.43 -1.10
C VAL A 63 14.13 1.46 -0.24
N VAL A 64 14.21 0.98 1.01
CA VAL A 64 13.10 1.01 1.97
C VAL A 64 12.66 2.45 2.26
N GLY A 65 13.61 3.35 2.58
CA GLY A 65 13.31 4.76 2.85
C GLY A 65 12.74 5.50 1.64
N THR A 66 13.08 5.06 0.43
CA THR A 66 12.43 5.52 -0.80
C THR A 66 10.99 5.02 -0.84
N MET A 67 10.75 3.72 -0.64
CA MET A 67 9.41 3.12 -0.64
C MET A 67 8.47 3.73 0.41
N GLU A 68 8.97 4.20 1.56
CA GLU A 68 8.17 4.90 2.58
C GLU A 68 7.57 6.23 2.11
N ARG A 69 8.18 6.86 1.09
CA ARG A 69 7.76 8.15 0.52
C ARG A 69 6.92 7.98 -0.75
N LEU A 70 6.53 6.75 -1.09
CA LEU A 70 5.75 6.43 -2.28
C LEU A 70 4.36 5.90 -1.91
N HIS A 71 3.34 6.31 -2.66
CA HIS A 71 2.00 5.74 -2.57
C HIS A 71 1.90 4.39 -3.27
N ILE A 72 2.43 3.36 -2.61
CA ILE A 72 2.49 2.01 -3.16
C ILE A 72 1.10 1.35 -3.19
N SER A 73 0.58 1.09 -4.39
CA SER A 73 -0.63 0.31 -4.65
C SER A 73 -0.70 -0.03 -6.15
N GLN A 74 -1.47 -1.05 -6.56
CA GLN A 74 -1.61 -1.32 -8.00
C GLN A 74 -2.32 -0.19 -8.76
N LYS A 75 -3.13 0.61 -8.06
CA LYS A 75 -3.85 1.76 -8.61
C LYS A 75 -2.96 3.00 -8.75
N ARG A 76 -1.85 3.11 -7.99
CA ARG A 76 -0.93 4.26 -8.02
C ARG A 76 0.50 3.88 -8.34
N ILE A 77 1.37 3.66 -7.36
CA ILE A 77 2.77 3.31 -7.59
C ILE A 77 2.96 1.80 -7.40
N ARG A 78 3.33 1.09 -8.46
CA ARG A 78 3.78 -0.32 -8.36
C ARG A 78 5.30 -0.32 -8.22
N VAL A 79 5.81 -1.23 -7.40
CA VAL A 79 7.24 -1.38 -7.16
C VAL A 79 7.72 -2.80 -7.47
N ALA A 80 8.92 -2.93 -8.00
CA ALA A 80 9.63 -4.19 -8.13
C ALA A 80 11.05 -4.04 -7.57
N VAL A 81 11.59 -5.10 -6.99
CA VAL A 81 12.93 -5.14 -6.40
C VAL A 81 13.66 -6.34 -6.94
N VAL A 82 14.79 -6.10 -7.60
CA VAL A 82 15.63 -7.12 -8.22
C VAL A 82 17.05 -6.90 -7.77
N GLU A 83 17.67 -7.93 -7.20
CA GLU A 83 19.11 -7.97 -6.98
C GLU A 83 19.76 -8.63 -8.21
N TYR A 84 20.89 -8.08 -8.65
CA TYR A 84 21.60 -8.61 -9.81
C TYR A 84 23.09 -8.85 -9.56
N HIS A 85 23.54 -10.00 -10.04
CA HIS A 85 24.91 -10.49 -10.02
C HIS A 85 25.25 -11.03 -11.41
N ASP A 86 25.71 -12.29 -11.55
CA ASP A 86 25.84 -12.95 -12.85
C ASP A 86 24.47 -13.42 -13.43
N GLY A 87 23.41 -13.32 -12.62
CA GLY A 87 22.01 -13.41 -12.98
C GLY A 87 21.17 -12.30 -12.36
N SER A 88 19.85 -12.51 -12.26
CA SER A 88 18.93 -11.56 -11.62
C SER A 88 17.92 -12.32 -10.78
N HIS A 89 17.76 -11.90 -9.52
CA HIS A 89 16.82 -12.48 -8.58
C HIS A 89 15.77 -11.44 -8.18
N ALA A 90 14.52 -11.67 -8.59
CA ALA A 90 13.40 -10.80 -8.25
C ALA A 90 12.82 -11.18 -6.89
N TYR A 91 12.75 -10.21 -5.98
CA TYR A 91 12.15 -10.36 -4.65
C TYR A 91 10.72 -9.80 -4.62
N ILE A 92 10.47 -8.76 -5.41
CA ILE A 92 9.16 -8.12 -5.54
C ILE A 92 8.87 -7.92 -7.02
N GLU A 93 7.71 -8.37 -7.46
CA GLU A 93 7.19 -8.14 -8.81
C GLU A 93 6.21 -6.96 -8.80
N LEU A 94 6.09 -6.23 -9.93
CA LEU A 94 5.15 -5.09 -10.03
C LEU A 94 3.70 -5.49 -9.69
N LYS A 95 3.32 -6.73 -10.04
CA LYS A 95 1.99 -7.29 -9.80
C LYS A 95 1.82 -7.89 -8.41
N ALA A 96 2.87 -7.89 -7.60
CA ALA A 96 2.80 -8.36 -6.23
C ALA A 96 1.79 -7.48 -5.50
N ARG A 97 0.63 -8.08 -5.25
CA ARG A 97 -0.33 -7.55 -4.34
C ARG A 97 0.28 -7.93 -2.97
N LYS A 98 0.96 -6.96 -2.34
CA LYS A 98 1.87 -6.91 -1.15
C LYS A 98 1.62 -5.68 -0.26
N ARG A 99 1.43 -5.77 1.07
CA ARG A 99 1.12 -4.56 1.88
C ARG A 99 2.34 -3.65 1.77
N PRO A 100 2.22 -2.32 1.70
CA PRO A 100 3.42 -1.49 1.57
C PRO A 100 4.46 -1.80 2.65
N SER A 101 4.04 -2.06 3.90
CA SER A 101 4.91 -2.55 4.99
C SER A 101 5.53 -3.92 4.74
N GLU A 102 4.78 -4.87 4.18
CA GLU A 102 5.29 -6.19 3.83
C GLU A 102 6.28 -6.13 2.66
N LEU A 103 6.00 -5.30 1.65
CA LEU A 103 6.92 -5.03 0.54
C LEU A 103 8.21 -4.39 1.06
N ARG A 104 8.12 -3.42 1.98
CA ARG A 104 9.29 -2.84 2.66
C ARG A 104 10.06 -3.89 3.46
N ARG A 105 9.37 -4.80 4.15
CA ARG A 105 9.98 -5.93 4.88
C ARG A 105 10.70 -6.90 3.93
N ILE A 106 10.14 -7.19 2.76
CA ILE A 106 10.79 -8.03 1.75
C ILE A 106 12.04 -7.32 1.21
N ALA A 107 11.94 -6.03 0.91
CA ALA A 107 13.06 -5.22 0.45
C ALA A 107 14.20 -5.13 1.47
N SER A 108 13.89 -5.03 2.78
CA SER A 108 14.92 -5.03 3.84
C SER A 108 15.58 -6.40 4.04
N GLN A 109 14.93 -7.49 3.62
CA GLN A 109 15.42 -8.87 3.75
C GLN A 109 16.09 -9.41 2.48
N VAL A 110 16.32 -8.58 1.46
CA VAL A 110 17.11 -8.97 0.29
C VAL A 110 18.48 -9.49 0.75
N LYS A 111 18.86 -10.67 0.28
CA LYS A 111 20.12 -11.32 0.68
C LYS A 111 21.29 -10.67 -0.04
N TYR A 112 22.37 -10.41 0.69
CA TYR A 112 23.64 -10.02 0.10
C TYR A 112 24.24 -11.21 -0.66
N ALA A 113 24.51 -11.02 -1.95
CA ALA A 113 25.08 -12.07 -2.80
C ALA A 113 26.61 -12.10 -2.75
N GLY A 114 27.27 -10.92 -2.72
CA GLY A 114 28.73 -10.82 -2.69
C GLY A 114 29.41 -11.43 -3.92
N SER A 115 28.75 -11.40 -5.08
CA SER A 115 29.26 -12.04 -6.31
C SER A 115 30.49 -11.32 -6.87
N GLU A 116 31.37 -12.01 -7.59
CA GLU A 116 32.46 -11.36 -8.32
C GLU A 116 31.97 -10.46 -9.47
N VAL A 117 30.78 -10.74 -10.00
CA VAL A 117 30.19 -10.06 -11.15
C VAL A 117 28.79 -9.58 -10.82
N ALA A 118 28.47 -8.33 -11.18
CA ALA A 118 27.11 -7.84 -11.34
C ALA A 118 26.92 -7.25 -12.76
N SER A 119 26.10 -7.93 -13.57
CA SER A 119 25.90 -7.56 -14.98
C SER A 119 24.71 -6.63 -15.16
N ILE A 120 25.02 -5.38 -15.50
CA ILE A 120 24.03 -4.39 -15.92
C ILE A 120 23.30 -4.89 -17.18
N SER A 121 24.02 -5.52 -18.12
CA SER A 121 23.43 -6.06 -19.34
C SER A 121 22.36 -7.11 -19.06
N GLU A 122 22.62 -8.07 -18.15
CA GLU A 122 21.67 -9.12 -17.81
C GLU A 122 20.43 -8.57 -17.09
N VAL A 123 20.61 -7.64 -16.15
CA VAL A 123 19.46 -7.07 -15.44
C VAL A 123 18.62 -6.14 -16.32
N LEU A 124 19.23 -5.42 -17.28
CA LEU A 124 18.47 -4.65 -18.28
C LEU A 124 17.71 -5.57 -19.25
N LYS A 125 18.29 -6.72 -19.62
CA LYS A 125 17.61 -7.77 -20.39
C LYS A 125 16.40 -8.30 -19.63
N TYR A 126 16.59 -8.67 -18.35
CA TYR A 126 15.52 -9.14 -17.48
C TYR A 126 14.40 -8.10 -17.37
N THR A 127 14.76 -6.83 -17.15
CA THR A 127 13.80 -5.73 -17.04
C THR A 127 13.01 -5.53 -18.34
N LEU A 128 13.66 -5.61 -19.50
CA LEU A 128 13.04 -5.41 -20.81
C LEU A 128 12.03 -6.52 -21.18
N PHE A 129 12.39 -7.77 -20.89
CA PHE A 129 11.65 -8.94 -21.36
C PHE A 129 10.75 -9.58 -20.30
N GLN A 130 11.16 -9.61 -19.03
CA GLN A 130 10.39 -10.23 -17.95
C GLN A 130 9.49 -9.21 -17.26
N ILE A 131 10.01 -8.05 -16.85
CA ILE A 131 9.23 -7.04 -16.13
C ILE A 131 8.33 -6.25 -17.08
N PHE A 132 8.92 -5.58 -18.08
CA PHE A 132 8.18 -4.77 -19.05
C PHE A 132 7.93 -5.50 -20.38
N GLY A 133 8.00 -6.84 -20.38
CA GLY A 133 7.78 -7.69 -21.54
C GLY A 133 6.46 -7.39 -22.25
N LYS A 134 5.36 -7.42 -21.48
CA LYS A 134 4.02 -7.01 -21.89
C LYS A 134 3.65 -5.74 -21.12
N VAL A 135 3.23 -4.70 -21.84
CA VAL A 135 2.76 -3.45 -21.23
C VAL A 135 1.29 -3.64 -20.88
N ASP A 136 0.99 -3.78 -19.59
CA ASP A 136 -0.37 -4.00 -19.08
C ASP A 136 -0.95 -2.79 -18.35
N ARG A 137 -0.17 -1.71 -18.25
CA ARG A 137 -0.53 -0.48 -17.55
C ARG A 137 -0.08 0.76 -18.33
N PRO A 138 -0.67 1.04 -19.51
CA PRO A 138 -0.23 2.10 -20.42
C PRO A 138 -0.40 3.53 -19.87
N GLU A 139 -1.26 3.70 -18.87
CA GLU A 139 -1.53 4.97 -18.19
C GLU A 139 -0.42 5.39 -17.20
N ALA A 140 0.44 4.47 -16.77
CA ALA A 140 1.53 4.74 -15.85
C ALA A 140 2.87 5.02 -16.56
N SER A 141 3.67 5.92 -15.99
CA SER A 141 5.09 6.03 -16.36
C SER A 141 5.85 4.80 -15.90
N ARG A 142 6.95 4.46 -16.59
CA ARG A 142 7.79 3.29 -16.25
C ARG A 142 9.22 3.76 -16.04
N VAL A 143 9.72 3.55 -14.84
CA VAL A 143 11.04 4.05 -14.42
C VAL A 143 11.83 2.95 -13.74
N VAL A 144 13.12 2.89 -14.04
CA VAL A 144 14.08 1.95 -13.46
C VAL A 144 15.12 2.75 -12.69
N LEU A 145 15.29 2.49 -11.40
CA LEU A 145 16.38 3.00 -10.59
C LEU A 145 17.48 1.95 -10.52
N LEU A 146 18.56 2.16 -11.27
CA LEU A 146 19.70 1.23 -11.35
C LEU A 146 20.78 1.65 -10.34
N LEU A 147 20.87 0.95 -9.22
CA LEU A 147 21.87 1.18 -8.18
C LEU A 147 23.11 0.34 -8.51
N ALA A 148 24.14 0.96 -9.05
CA ALA A 148 25.32 0.29 -9.58
C ALA A 148 26.59 0.68 -8.80
N ALA A 149 27.32 -0.32 -8.33
CA ALA A 149 28.56 -0.15 -7.57
C ALA A 149 29.77 -0.81 -8.25
N SER A 150 29.54 -1.59 -9.31
CA SER A 150 30.57 -2.38 -9.97
C SER A 150 30.67 -2.12 -11.48
N GLN A 151 31.65 -2.78 -12.09
CA GLN A 151 31.86 -2.79 -13.54
C GLN A 151 31.59 -4.18 -14.08
N GLU A 152 30.72 -4.29 -15.08
CA GLU A 152 30.53 -5.56 -15.77
C GLU A 152 31.66 -5.85 -16.79
N PRO A 153 31.93 -7.13 -17.10
CA PRO A 153 32.93 -7.52 -18.08
C PRO A 153 32.70 -6.89 -19.45
N ARG A 154 33.77 -6.40 -20.09
CA ARG A 154 33.70 -5.67 -21.38
C ARG A 154 32.96 -6.41 -22.50
N ARG A 155 32.98 -7.74 -22.50
CA ARG A 155 32.28 -8.57 -23.49
C ARG A 155 30.75 -8.38 -23.47
N MET A 156 30.18 -8.00 -22.33
CA MET A 156 28.72 -7.87 -22.14
C MET A 156 28.21 -6.47 -22.48
N VAL A 157 29.08 -5.45 -22.45
CA VAL A 157 28.72 -4.02 -22.66
C VAL A 157 28.02 -3.75 -23.99
N ARG A 158 28.28 -4.55 -25.03
CA ARG A 158 27.59 -4.41 -26.33
C ARG A 158 26.09 -4.67 -26.19
N ASP A 159 25.72 -5.63 -25.35
CA ASP A 159 24.33 -5.98 -25.09
C ASP A 159 23.66 -4.94 -24.18
N GLN A 160 24.41 -4.31 -23.26
CA GLN A 160 23.94 -3.18 -22.44
C GLN A 160 23.25 -2.10 -23.28
N VAL A 161 23.92 -1.63 -24.34
CA VAL A 161 23.40 -0.57 -25.21
C VAL A 161 22.13 -1.04 -25.93
N ARG A 162 22.13 -2.28 -26.42
CA ARG A 162 20.97 -2.87 -27.10
C ARG A 162 19.75 -2.93 -26.19
N TYR A 163 19.91 -3.36 -24.93
CA TYR A 163 18.80 -3.46 -23.99
C TYR A 163 18.34 -2.09 -23.50
N ALA A 164 19.26 -1.15 -23.25
CA ALA A 164 18.91 0.23 -22.92
C ALA A 164 18.10 0.91 -24.04
N GLN A 165 18.46 0.67 -25.31
CA GLN A 165 17.66 1.11 -26.47
C GLN A 165 16.27 0.45 -26.53
N GLY A 166 16.19 -0.85 -26.19
CA GLY A 166 14.91 -1.56 -26.10
C GLY A 166 13.99 -0.97 -25.05
N LEU A 167 14.52 -0.64 -23.88
CA LEU A 167 13.80 0.02 -22.78
C LEU A 167 13.31 1.41 -23.20
N LYS A 168 14.17 2.21 -23.86
CA LYS A 168 13.78 3.50 -24.45
C LYS A 168 12.61 3.34 -25.44
N LYS A 169 12.67 2.37 -26.37
CA LYS A 169 11.58 2.13 -27.34
C LYS A 169 10.26 1.80 -26.65
N LYS A 170 10.33 1.14 -25.50
CA LYS A 170 9.16 0.90 -24.65
C LYS A 170 8.77 2.10 -23.81
N LYS A 171 9.42 3.27 -23.88
CA LYS A 171 9.20 4.44 -23.00
C LYS A 171 9.47 4.12 -21.52
N VAL A 172 10.51 3.33 -21.26
CA VAL A 172 11.03 3.09 -19.91
C VAL A 172 12.22 4.02 -19.70
N VAL A 173 12.15 4.86 -18.67
CA VAL A 173 13.25 5.74 -18.26
C VAL A 173 14.16 4.94 -17.33
N VAL A 174 15.48 5.04 -17.53
CA VAL A 174 16.46 4.36 -16.67
C VAL A 174 17.31 5.43 -16.02
N ILE A 175 17.28 5.50 -14.69
CA ILE A 175 18.03 6.44 -13.85
C ILE A 175 19.13 5.66 -13.17
N PRO A 176 20.38 5.80 -13.63
CA PRO A 176 21.51 5.17 -12.97
C PRO A 176 21.96 5.98 -11.77
N VAL A 177 22.18 5.28 -10.66
CA VAL A 177 22.80 5.78 -9.44
C VAL A 177 24.14 5.06 -9.30
N GLY A 178 25.22 5.74 -9.68
CA GLY A 178 26.57 5.19 -9.69
C GLY A 178 27.30 5.45 -8.38
N ILE A 179 27.64 4.39 -7.66
CA ILE A 179 28.36 4.41 -6.38
C ILE A 179 29.84 4.14 -6.63
N ARG A 180 30.68 5.14 -6.39
CA ARG A 180 32.14 5.06 -6.55
C ARG A 180 32.78 4.27 -5.41
N PRO A 181 34.04 3.80 -5.56
CA PRO A 181 34.94 4.03 -6.70
C PRO A 181 34.87 2.99 -7.83
N HIS A 182 34.19 1.86 -7.61
CA HIS A 182 34.30 0.70 -8.49
C HIS A 182 33.32 0.71 -9.67
N VAL A 183 32.31 1.58 -9.64
CA VAL A 183 31.37 1.73 -10.74
C VAL A 183 32.03 2.31 -11.99
N SER A 184 31.70 1.75 -13.16
CA SER A 184 32.15 2.30 -14.42
C SER A 184 31.24 3.42 -14.91
N LEU A 185 31.61 4.68 -14.62
CA LEU A 185 30.88 5.85 -15.13
C LEU A 185 30.78 5.86 -16.66
N LYS A 186 31.77 5.30 -17.37
CA LYS A 186 31.71 5.15 -18.83
C LYS A 186 30.54 4.27 -19.27
N GLN A 187 30.28 3.16 -18.56
CA GLN A 187 29.15 2.26 -18.84
C GLN A 187 27.82 2.90 -18.46
N ILE A 188 27.75 3.57 -17.31
CA ILE A 188 26.52 4.24 -16.88
C ILE A 188 26.11 5.36 -17.83
N ARG A 189 27.06 6.19 -18.29
CA ARG A 189 26.78 7.27 -19.24
C ARG A 189 26.36 6.76 -20.63
N LEU A 190 26.54 5.48 -20.96
CA LEU A 190 25.92 4.90 -22.16
C LEU A 190 24.41 4.86 -22.03
N ILE A 191 23.86 4.65 -20.83
CA ILE A 191 22.42 4.66 -20.55
C ILE A 191 21.89 6.09 -20.64
N GLU A 192 22.59 7.06 -20.04
CA GLU A 192 22.26 8.49 -20.10
C GLU A 192 22.08 8.98 -21.54
N LYS A 193 22.99 8.59 -22.44
CA LYS A 193 22.95 8.97 -23.85
C LYS A 193 21.74 8.42 -24.62
N GLN A 194 21.00 7.45 -24.07
CA GLN A 194 19.85 6.89 -24.77
C GLN A 194 18.65 7.84 -24.76
N ALA A 195 18.41 8.59 -23.69
CA ALA A 195 17.25 9.45 -23.55
C ALA A 195 17.54 10.62 -22.59
N PRO A 196 17.02 11.85 -22.86
CA PRO A 196 17.27 13.00 -22.00
C PRO A 196 16.75 12.83 -20.56
N GLU A 197 15.76 11.97 -20.36
CA GLU A 197 15.19 11.63 -19.06
C GLU A 197 16.07 10.66 -18.24
N ASN A 198 17.09 10.03 -18.86
CA ASN A 198 17.98 9.08 -18.18
C ASN A 198 19.08 9.81 -17.36
N LYS A 199 18.68 10.68 -16.43
CA LYS A 199 19.60 11.41 -15.54
C LYS A 199 20.46 10.45 -14.73
N VAL A 200 21.76 10.72 -14.64
CA VAL A 200 22.71 9.97 -13.81
C VAL A 200 22.94 10.68 -12.48
N PHE A 201 22.90 9.94 -11.38
CA PHE A 201 23.33 10.39 -10.06
C PHE A 201 24.66 9.74 -9.73
N GLU A 202 25.72 10.54 -9.60
CA GLU A 202 27.05 10.08 -9.22
C GLU A 202 27.26 10.33 -7.71
N LEU A 203 27.60 9.28 -6.97
CA LEU A 203 27.84 9.30 -5.52
C LEU A 203 29.28 8.87 -5.25
N ASN A 204 29.87 9.33 -4.14
CA ASN A 204 31.20 8.89 -3.72
C ASN A 204 31.18 7.60 -2.89
N SER A 205 30.13 7.39 -2.08
CA SER A 205 29.90 6.20 -1.27
C SER A 205 28.40 5.93 -1.10
N VAL A 206 28.05 4.80 -0.48
CA VAL A 206 26.65 4.49 -0.13
C VAL A 206 26.07 5.45 0.90
N ASP A 207 26.88 6.11 1.73
CA ASP A 207 26.40 7.01 2.79
C ASP A 207 25.75 8.29 2.24
N GLU A 208 26.12 8.68 1.01
CA GLU A 208 25.51 9.83 0.32
C GLU A 208 24.10 9.53 -0.20
N LEU A 209 23.68 8.25 -0.23
CA LEU A 209 22.35 7.86 -0.70
C LEU A 209 21.23 8.52 0.10
N GLU A 210 21.38 8.61 1.42
CA GLU A 210 20.37 9.24 2.27
C GLU A 210 20.23 10.73 1.97
N GLN A 211 21.35 11.42 1.77
CA GLN A 211 21.38 12.87 1.49
C GLN A 211 20.77 13.20 0.12
N ARG A 212 20.91 12.30 -0.86
CA ARG A 212 20.41 12.48 -2.22
C ARG A 212 19.02 11.87 -2.43
N ARG A 213 18.47 11.15 -1.45
CA ARG A 213 17.19 10.44 -1.55
C ARG A 213 16.05 11.35 -1.99
N ASP A 214 15.84 12.46 -1.31
CA ASP A 214 14.67 13.29 -1.57
C ASP A 214 14.77 14.00 -2.95
N GLU A 215 15.99 14.33 -3.41
CA GLU A 215 16.24 14.80 -4.78
C GLU A 215 15.90 13.72 -5.83
N ILE A 216 16.36 12.49 -5.60
CA ILE A 216 16.09 11.35 -6.50
C ILE A 216 14.58 11.10 -6.56
N ILE A 217 13.88 11.10 -5.42
CA ILE A 217 12.43 10.88 -5.38
C ILE A 217 11.68 11.99 -6.08
N SER A 218 12.05 13.27 -5.85
CA SER A 218 11.43 14.38 -6.57
C SER A 218 11.54 14.17 -8.08
N TYR A 219 12.74 13.82 -8.58
CA TYR A 219 12.96 13.57 -9.99
C TYR A 219 12.14 12.38 -10.53
N LEU A 220 12.07 11.27 -9.78
CA LEU A 220 11.23 10.12 -10.13
C LEU A 220 9.75 10.50 -10.24
N CYS A 221 9.27 11.35 -9.35
CA CYS A 221 7.88 11.77 -9.28
C CYS A 221 7.51 12.78 -10.37
N ASP A 222 8.44 13.66 -10.75
CA ASP A 222 8.25 14.60 -11.86
C ASP A 222 8.13 13.89 -13.22
N LEU A 223 8.77 12.72 -13.35
CA LEU A 223 8.63 11.85 -14.53
C LEU A 223 7.31 11.06 -14.55
N ALA A 224 6.62 10.97 -13.42
CA ALA A 224 5.42 10.16 -13.29
C ALA A 224 4.16 10.89 -13.79
N ARG A 225 3.22 10.14 -14.37
CA ARG A 225 1.97 10.72 -14.88
C ARG A 225 1.02 11.09 -13.74
N GLU A 226 0.36 12.23 -13.90
CA GLU A 226 -0.72 12.64 -13.01
C GLU A 226 -1.88 11.65 -13.02
N VAL A 227 -2.55 11.54 -11.88
CA VAL A 227 -3.83 10.84 -11.82
C VAL A 227 -4.87 11.70 -12.54
N PRO A 228 -5.59 11.20 -13.55
CA PRO A 228 -6.64 11.97 -14.21
C PRO A 228 -7.65 12.48 -13.19
N ALA A 229 -7.94 13.78 -13.21
CA ALA A 229 -9.02 14.33 -12.41
C ALA A 229 -10.35 13.68 -12.82
N PRO A 230 -11.27 13.41 -11.89
CA PRO A 230 -12.62 12.99 -12.25
C PRO A 230 -13.24 14.07 -13.15
N THR A 231 -13.67 13.71 -14.34
CA THR A 231 -14.47 14.57 -15.21
C THR A 231 -15.78 14.86 -14.48
N GLN A 232 -15.90 16.04 -13.89
CA GLN A 232 -17.17 16.53 -13.37
C GLN A 232 -18.11 16.81 -14.55
N PRO A 233 -19.34 16.26 -14.58
CA PRO A 233 -20.40 16.88 -15.37
C PRO A 233 -20.74 18.22 -14.70
N HIS A 234 -20.49 19.32 -15.40
CA HIS A 234 -20.93 20.64 -14.96
C HIS A 234 -22.46 20.69 -14.89
N PRO A 235 -23.07 21.09 -13.77
CA PRO A 235 -24.34 21.78 -13.80
C PRO A 235 -24.05 23.29 -13.82
N GLU A 236 -24.43 23.96 -14.90
CA GLU A 236 -24.68 25.40 -14.87
C GLU A 236 -25.75 25.67 -13.80
N VAL A 237 -25.37 26.34 -12.71
CA VAL A 237 -26.35 27.01 -11.85
C VAL A 237 -25.87 28.44 -11.63
N ALA A 238 -26.73 29.35 -12.05
CA ALA A 238 -26.55 30.79 -12.03
C ALA A 238 -26.19 31.32 -10.63
N GLN A 239 -25.23 32.26 -10.60
CA GLN A 239 -24.93 33.04 -9.41
C GLN A 239 -26.02 34.07 -9.16
N VAL A 240 -26.53 34.12 -7.92
CA VAL A 240 -27.26 35.28 -7.39
C VAL A 240 -26.44 35.90 -6.27
N THR A 241 -26.26 37.21 -6.42
CA THR A 241 -25.48 38.15 -5.62
C THR A 241 -26.10 38.42 -4.25
N ALA A 242 -25.27 38.46 -3.20
CA ALA A 242 -25.50 39.30 -2.02
C ALA A 242 -24.16 39.67 -1.35
N SER A 243 -23.99 40.97 -1.08
CA SER A 243 -22.75 41.64 -0.62
C SER A 243 -22.65 41.70 0.93
N PRO A 244 -21.75 42.49 1.56
CA PRO A 244 -20.70 41.95 2.43
C PRO A 244 -20.86 42.29 3.91
N GLY A 245 -20.32 41.47 4.80
CA GLY A 245 -20.36 41.69 6.25
C GLY A 245 -19.13 41.17 7.00
N LEU A 246 -18.20 42.09 7.25
CA LEU A 246 -17.30 42.24 8.42
C LEU A 246 -16.27 41.14 8.78
N LEU A 247 -15.03 41.63 8.81
CA LEU A 247 -13.80 41.05 9.32
C LEU A 247 -13.93 40.56 10.77
N GLY A 248 -13.58 39.29 10.98
CA GLY A 248 -13.14 38.73 12.26
C GLY A 248 -11.83 37.97 12.03
N VAL A 249 -10.72 38.53 12.53
CA VAL A 249 -9.36 38.03 12.36
C VAL A 249 -8.99 37.01 13.44
N SER A 250 -8.13 36.06 13.04
CA SER A 250 -7.31 35.14 13.82
C SER A 250 -8.00 33.88 14.36
N SER A 251 -7.59 32.67 13.98
CA SER A 251 -6.21 32.18 13.99
C SER A 251 -5.94 31.21 12.84
N VAL A 252 -4.89 31.48 12.06
CA VAL A 252 -4.34 30.52 11.11
C VAL A 252 -3.48 29.56 11.91
N ALA A 253 -4.09 28.51 12.45
CA ALA A 253 -3.39 27.25 12.63
C ALA A 253 -3.25 26.60 11.25
N PRO A 254 -2.12 25.95 10.92
CA PRO A 254 -1.99 25.24 9.66
C PRO A 254 -3.11 24.19 9.60
N LYS A 255 -3.97 24.28 8.58
CA LYS A 255 -4.98 23.24 8.30
C LYS A 255 -4.23 21.92 8.11
N ARG A 256 -4.24 21.06 9.14
CA ARG A 256 -3.98 19.64 8.94
C ARG A 256 -4.93 19.18 7.84
N ASN A 257 -4.42 18.45 6.85
CA ASN A 257 -5.27 17.75 5.90
C ASN A 257 -6.18 16.81 6.71
N SER A 258 -7.41 17.24 6.99
CA SER A 258 -8.36 16.47 7.78
C SER A 258 -8.75 15.23 6.99
N ILE A 259 -8.51 14.07 7.57
CA ILE A 259 -8.88 12.79 6.96
C ILE A 259 -10.41 12.73 6.91
N VAL A 260 -10.97 12.51 5.71
CA VAL A 260 -12.42 12.35 5.49
C VAL A 260 -12.71 10.86 5.36
N LEU A 261 -13.50 10.30 6.27
CA LEU A 261 -13.86 8.87 6.33
C LEU A 261 -15.26 8.72 6.95
N ASP A 262 -15.99 7.70 6.53
CA ASP A 262 -17.22 7.26 7.19
C ASP A 262 -16.95 5.91 7.86
N VAL A 263 -17.00 5.90 9.20
CA VAL A 263 -16.57 4.77 10.03
C VAL A 263 -17.76 4.17 10.77
N VAL A 264 -17.99 2.87 10.59
CA VAL A 264 -18.97 2.11 11.38
C VAL A 264 -18.25 1.19 12.36
N PHE A 265 -18.56 1.30 13.64
CA PHE A 265 -18.14 0.31 14.64
C PHE A 265 -19.24 -0.72 14.84
N VAL A 266 -18.90 -2.00 14.76
CA VAL A 266 -19.85 -3.12 14.89
C VAL A 266 -19.41 -3.99 16.06
N LEU A 267 -20.18 -4.00 17.14
CA LEU A 267 -19.85 -4.71 18.38
C LEU A 267 -20.70 -5.96 18.54
N GLU A 268 -20.08 -7.12 18.80
CA GLU A 268 -20.81 -8.32 19.19
C GLU A 268 -21.42 -8.15 20.60
N GLY A 269 -22.75 -8.19 20.67
CA GLY A 269 -23.55 -8.12 21.90
C GLY A 269 -24.21 -9.45 22.25
N SER A 270 -23.60 -10.59 21.89
CA SER A 270 -24.20 -11.92 22.13
C SER A 270 -24.09 -12.36 23.60
N ASP A 271 -24.90 -13.35 24.00
CA ASP A 271 -24.85 -13.99 25.33
C ASP A 271 -23.49 -14.64 25.61
N LYS A 272 -22.76 -15.04 24.56
CA LYS A 272 -21.41 -15.61 24.69
C LYS A 272 -20.36 -14.57 25.07
N VAL A 273 -20.53 -13.32 24.63
CA VAL A 273 -19.69 -12.19 25.05
C VAL A 273 -20.04 -11.81 26.49
N GLY A 274 -21.34 -11.65 26.76
CA GLY A 274 -21.87 -11.20 28.05
C GLY A 274 -21.63 -9.71 28.32
N GLU A 275 -22.47 -9.13 29.18
CA GLU A 275 -22.50 -7.68 29.47
C GLU A 275 -21.15 -7.11 29.90
N ALA A 276 -20.42 -7.80 30.77
CA ALA A 276 -19.14 -7.33 31.29
C ALA A 276 -18.08 -7.15 30.19
N ASN A 277 -18.01 -8.08 29.23
CA ASN A 277 -17.07 -7.97 28.11
C ASN A 277 -17.56 -6.99 27.04
N PHE A 278 -18.87 -6.91 26.81
CA PHE A 278 -19.45 -5.90 25.94
C PHE A 278 -19.10 -4.48 26.43
N ASN A 279 -19.22 -4.23 27.74
CA ASN A 279 -18.86 -2.94 28.33
C ASN A 279 -17.38 -2.59 28.12
N ARG A 280 -16.47 -3.57 28.19
CA ARG A 280 -15.05 -3.36 27.84
C ARG A 280 -14.86 -2.99 26.37
N SER A 281 -15.59 -3.63 25.45
CA SER A 281 -15.57 -3.28 24.02
C SER A 281 -16.10 -1.87 23.77
N ARG A 282 -17.14 -1.46 24.49
CA ARG A 282 -17.70 -0.09 24.44
C ARG A 282 -16.72 0.94 25.01
N GLU A 283 -16.06 0.65 26.13
CA GLU A 283 -15.01 1.52 26.70
C GLU A 283 -13.82 1.66 25.74
N PHE A 284 -13.38 0.57 25.12
CA PHE A 284 -12.36 0.62 24.07
C PHE A 284 -12.81 1.49 22.88
N LEU A 285 -14.06 1.36 22.45
CA LEU A 285 -14.63 2.21 21.40
C LEU A 285 -14.58 3.71 21.79
N GLU A 286 -14.93 4.04 23.03
CA GLU A 286 -14.85 5.40 23.55
C GLU A 286 -13.42 5.96 23.46
N GLU A 287 -12.42 5.19 23.91
CA GLU A 287 -11.01 5.59 23.84
C GLU A 287 -10.52 5.80 22.40
N VAL A 288 -10.98 4.97 21.46
CA VAL A 288 -10.66 5.10 20.04
C VAL A 288 -11.27 6.38 19.46
N ILE A 289 -12.57 6.60 19.66
CA ILE A 289 -13.28 7.79 19.16
C ILE A 289 -12.68 9.08 19.74
N GLN A 290 -12.27 9.07 21.01
CA GLN A 290 -11.62 10.21 21.66
C GLN A 290 -10.37 10.67 20.89
N ARG A 291 -9.61 9.72 20.32
CA ARG A 291 -8.37 9.97 19.56
C ARG A 291 -8.61 10.26 18.08
N MET A 292 -9.79 9.97 17.54
CA MET A 292 -10.15 10.23 16.14
C MET A 292 -10.46 11.71 15.89
N ASP A 293 -10.22 12.18 14.67
CA ASP A 293 -10.54 13.55 14.23
C ASP A 293 -12.01 13.67 13.77
N VAL A 294 -12.93 13.34 14.68
CA VAL A 294 -14.37 13.39 14.44
C VAL A 294 -14.82 14.84 14.31
N SER A 295 -15.38 15.17 13.14
CA SER A 295 -15.94 16.48 12.87
C SER A 295 -16.85 16.44 11.64
N GLN A 296 -17.69 17.47 11.49
CA GLN A 296 -18.57 17.62 10.32
C GLN A 296 -17.82 17.55 8.98
N GLY A 297 -16.59 18.07 8.91
CA GLY A 297 -15.75 18.05 7.71
C GLY A 297 -14.69 16.93 7.67
N GLY A 298 -14.61 16.10 8.71
CA GLY A 298 -13.60 15.07 8.90
C GLY A 298 -14.22 13.68 8.94
N ILE A 299 -13.98 12.96 10.03
CA ILE A 299 -14.48 11.59 10.21
C ILE A 299 -15.92 11.60 10.74
N HIS A 300 -16.82 10.86 10.10
CA HIS A 300 -18.16 10.57 10.61
C HIS A 300 -18.21 9.16 11.19
N VAL A 301 -19.00 8.96 12.24
CA VAL A 301 -19.08 7.72 13.01
C VAL A 301 -20.51 7.23 13.11
N ALA A 302 -20.69 5.92 12.93
CA ALA A 302 -21.88 5.17 13.27
C ALA A 302 -21.49 3.98 14.16
N VAL A 303 -22.43 3.51 14.97
CA VAL A 303 -22.20 2.40 15.92
C VAL A 303 -23.37 1.45 15.85
N LEU A 304 -23.06 0.18 15.66
CA LEU A 304 -23.98 -0.95 15.64
C LEU A 304 -23.60 -1.95 16.72
N GLN A 305 -24.60 -2.61 17.28
CA GLN A 305 -24.47 -3.82 18.07
C GLN A 305 -25.15 -4.97 17.34
N TYR A 306 -24.63 -6.19 17.43
CA TYR A 306 -25.28 -7.34 16.82
C TYR A 306 -25.21 -8.61 17.67
N SER A 307 -26.26 -9.43 17.58
CA SER A 307 -26.34 -10.77 18.16
C SER A 307 -27.24 -11.65 17.27
N TYR A 308 -28.49 -11.90 17.68
CA TYR A 308 -29.54 -12.45 16.83
C TYR A 308 -30.04 -11.43 15.80
N MET A 309 -30.14 -10.16 16.18
CA MET A 309 -30.48 -9.04 15.31
C MET A 309 -29.37 -7.98 15.32
N VAL A 310 -29.44 -7.04 14.38
CA VAL A 310 -28.60 -5.84 14.36
C VAL A 310 -29.38 -4.71 15.02
N THR A 311 -28.75 -4.04 15.98
CA THR A 311 -29.26 -2.85 16.67
C THR A 311 -28.41 -1.66 16.28
N VAL A 312 -29.07 -0.62 15.80
CA VAL A 312 -28.42 0.64 15.44
C VAL A 312 -28.39 1.53 16.67
N GLU A 313 -27.19 1.79 17.19
CA GLU A 313 -26.99 2.62 18.39
C GLU A 313 -26.77 4.09 17.98
N TYR A 314 -26.00 4.31 16.91
CA TYR A 314 -25.69 5.65 16.40
C TYR A 314 -25.49 5.64 14.87
N THR A 315 -25.91 6.69 14.17
CA THR A 315 -25.93 6.78 12.69
C THR A 315 -25.32 8.08 12.17
N PHE A 316 -24.93 8.10 10.89
CA PHE A 316 -24.30 9.28 10.27
C PHE A 316 -25.22 10.50 10.17
N ILE A 317 -26.54 10.31 10.10
CA ILE A 317 -27.52 11.42 10.09
C ILE A 317 -27.58 12.19 11.42
N LYS A 318 -27.11 11.60 12.53
CA LYS A 318 -27.01 12.29 13.83
C LYS A 318 -25.83 13.26 13.86
N ALA A 319 -25.76 14.09 14.88
CA ALA A 319 -24.76 15.15 15.01
C ALA A 319 -23.31 14.61 15.11
N GLN A 320 -22.51 14.79 14.05
CA GLN A 320 -21.12 14.33 13.97
C GLN A 320 -20.13 15.22 14.75
N SER A 321 -20.46 15.53 16.00
CA SER A 321 -19.54 16.14 16.97
C SER A 321 -18.97 15.06 17.88
N LYS A 322 -17.70 15.20 18.26
CA LYS A 322 -17.02 14.22 19.12
C LYS A 322 -17.74 14.04 20.46
N ASP A 323 -18.14 15.15 21.09
CA ASP A 323 -18.77 15.11 22.41
C ASP A 323 -20.14 14.42 22.38
N ASP A 324 -20.97 14.70 21.36
CA ASP A 324 -22.28 14.06 21.19
C ASP A 324 -22.14 12.55 20.95
N ILE A 325 -21.19 12.15 20.11
CA ILE A 325 -20.94 10.73 19.82
C ILE A 325 -20.46 10.01 21.08
N LEU A 326 -19.50 10.57 21.81
CA LEU A 326 -18.99 9.97 23.04
C LEU A 326 -20.07 9.85 24.11
N GLN A 327 -20.94 10.85 24.25
CA GLN A 327 -22.09 10.76 25.16
C GLN A 327 -23.01 9.61 24.76
N GLN A 328 -23.37 9.50 23.48
CA GLN A 328 -24.24 8.43 23.01
C GLN A 328 -23.59 7.04 23.16
N VAL A 329 -22.29 6.92 22.89
CA VAL A 329 -21.54 5.66 23.06
C VAL A 329 -21.56 5.19 24.52
N ARG A 330 -21.40 6.09 25.49
CA ARG A 330 -21.49 5.75 26.93
C ARG A 330 -22.87 5.21 27.34
N GLU A 331 -23.92 5.66 26.66
CA GLU A 331 -25.30 5.27 26.94
C GLU A 331 -25.69 3.92 26.30
N ILE A 332 -24.86 3.38 25.39
CA ILE A 332 -25.10 2.09 24.74
C ILE A 332 -25.18 0.98 25.80
N ARG A 333 -26.28 0.23 25.74
CA ARG A 333 -26.55 -0.91 26.63
C ARG A 333 -26.35 -2.22 25.90
N TYR A 334 -25.86 -3.21 26.62
CA TYR A 334 -25.81 -4.58 26.17
C TYR A 334 -27.22 -5.12 25.90
N GLN A 335 -27.44 -5.68 24.71
CA GLN A 335 -28.76 -6.20 24.29
C GLN A 335 -28.89 -7.72 24.49
N GLY A 336 -27.78 -8.44 24.49
CA GLY A 336 -27.80 -9.90 24.57
C GLY A 336 -28.34 -10.56 23.30
N GLY A 337 -28.31 -11.89 23.28
CA GLY A 337 -28.84 -12.71 22.20
C GLY A 337 -28.09 -14.03 22.02
N ASN A 338 -28.84 -15.09 21.76
CA ASN A 338 -28.35 -16.47 21.73
C ASN A 338 -27.67 -16.88 20.39
N ARG A 339 -27.32 -15.91 19.54
CA ARG A 339 -26.67 -16.10 18.25
C ARG A 339 -25.62 -15.02 18.02
N THR A 340 -24.66 -15.32 17.15
CA THR A 340 -23.65 -14.39 16.64
C THR A 340 -23.87 -14.26 15.13
N ASN A 341 -24.94 -13.58 14.70
CA ASN A 341 -25.30 -13.45 13.29
C ASN A 341 -24.43 -12.39 12.58
N THR A 342 -23.16 -12.74 12.39
CA THR A 342 -22.14 -11.90 11.75
C THR A 342 -22.48 -11.61 10.29
N GLY A 343 -23.03 -12.60 9.56
CA GLY A 343 -23.47 -12.41 8.18
C GLY A 343 -24.56 -11.35 8.05
N LEU A 344 -25.57 -11.41 8.92
CA LEU A 344 -26.64 -10.40 9.01
C LEU A 344 -26.10 -9.01 9.33
N ALA A 345 -25.16 -8.90 10.27
CA ALA A 345 -24.53 -7.63 10.63
C ALA A 345 -23.79 -7.00 9.44
N LEU A 346 -23.05 -7.81 8.68
CA LEU A 346 -22.36 -7.35 7.49
C LEU A 346 -23.35 -6.90 6.42
N GLN A 347 -24.39 -7.71 6.12
CA GLN A 347 -25.42 -7.35 5.15
C GLN A 347 -26.08 -6.00 5.48
N TYR A 348 -26.39 -5.77 6.76
CA TYR A 348 -26.99 -4.52 7.21
C TYR A 348 -26.13 -3.30 6.90
N LEU A 349 -24.80 -3.40 7.01
CA LEU A 349 -23.89 -2.31 6.67
C LEU A 349 -24.07 -1.87 5.22
N SER A 350 -24.07 -2.82 4.29
CA SER A 350 -24.18 -2.53 2.85
C SER A 350 -25.55 -2.05 2.41
N GLU A 351 -26.61 -2.57 3.02
CA GLU A 351 -27.98 -2.24 2.59
C GLU A 351 -28.53 -0.99 3.28
N HIS A 352 -28.00 -0.64 4.46
CA HIS A 352 -28.56 0.42 5.31
C HIS A 352 -27.50 1.41 5.78
N SER A 353 -26.44 0.98 6.48
CA SER A 353 -25.51 1.95 7.13
C SER A 353 -24.77 2.83 6.12
N PHE A 354 -24.23 2.25 5.06
CA PHE A 354 -23.54 2.96 3.98
C PHE A 354 -24.51 3.29 2.84
N SER A 355 -25.57 4.02 3.18
CA SER A 355 -26.52 4.55 2.21
C SER A 355 -26.64 6.06 2.37
N ALA A 356 -26.81 6.76 1.25
CA ALA A 356 -26.95 8.22 1.25
C ALA A 356 -28.13 8.70 2.11
N SER A 357 -29.19 7.88 2.24
CA SER A 357 -30.35 8.18 3.09
C SER A 357 -30.06 8.03 4.59
N GLN A 358 -28.99 7.32 4.97
CA GLN A 358 -28.51 7.21 6.35
C GLN A 358 -27.35 8.16 6.67
N GLY A 359 -26.97 9.03 5.73
CA GLY A 359 -25.94 10.07 5.91
C GLY A 359 -24.56 9.69 5.38
N ASP A 360 -24.43 8.57 4.68
CA ASP A 360 -23.19 8.16 4.02
C ASP A 360 -22.76 9.17 2.93
N ARG A 361 -21.47 9.48 2.90
CA ARG A 361 -20.89 10.49 2.02
C ARG A 361 -20.16 9.82 0.86
N ALA A 362 -20.66 10.00 -0.35
CA ALA A 362 -20.09 9.40 -1.56
C ALA A 362 -18.59 9.73 -1.80
N GLN A 363 -18.09 10.85 -1.26
CA GLN A 363 -16.68 11.25 -1.35
C GLN A 363 -15.79 10.68 -0.23
N ALA A 364 -16.37 10.06 0.80
CA ALA A 364 -15.66 9.49 1.93
C ALA A 364 -15.50 7.97 1.76
N PRO A 365 -14.32 7.39 2.01
CA PRO A 365 -14.18 5.94 2.07
C PRO A 365 -14.94 5.34 3.26
N ASN A 366 -15.54 4.18 3.04
CA ASN A 366 -16.36 3.44 4.00
C ASN A 366 -15.54 2.39 4.73
N LEU A 367 -15.37 2.57 6.05
CA LEU A 367 -14.55 1.71 6.90
C LEU A 367 -15.37 1.15 8.05
N VAL A 368 -15.17 -0.13 8.36
CA VAL A 368 -15.87 -0.85 9.42
C VAL A 368 -14.86 -1.45 10.37
N TYR A 369 -14.98 -1.16 11.66
CA TYR A 369 -14.27 -1.91 12.70
C TYR A 369 -15.25 -2.86 13.36
N MET A 370 -15.06 -4.17 13.13
CA MET A 370 -15.94 -5.20 13.66
C MET A 370 -15.28 -5.92 14.82
N VAL A 371 -15.83 -5.83 16.03
CA VAL A 371 -15.34 -6.54 17.21
C VAL A 371 -16.19 -7.78 17.43
N THR A 372 -15.57 -8.95 17.38
CA THR A 372 -16.24 -10.24 17.59
C THR A 372 -15.35 -11.17 18.42
N GLY A 373 -15.96 -11.92 19.32
CA GLY A 373 -15.28 -12.91 20.15
C GLY A 373 -15.70 -14.34 19.84
N ASN A 374 -16.66 -14.56 18.93
CA ASN A 374 -17.22 -15.87 18.66
C ASN A 374 -17.37 -16.14 17.16
N PRO A 375 -17.43 -17.43 16.74
CA PRO A 375 -17.71 -17.79 15.37
C PRO A 375 -19.14 -17.40 14.98
N ALA A 376 -19.32 -17.04 13.72
CA ALA A 376 -20.60 -16.71 13.12
C ALA A 376 -21.58 -17.89 13.25
N SER A 377 -22.84 -17.56 13.52
CA SER A 377 -23.94 -18.53 13.59
C SER A 377 -24.71 -18.65 12.26
N ASP A 378 -24.36 -17.82 11.28
CA ASP A 378 -25.00 -17.68 9.98
C ASP A 378 -23.96 -17.59 8.85
N GLU A 379 -24.44 -17.58 7.61
CA GLU A 379 -23.58 -17.49 6.44
C GLU A 379 -23.04 -16.07 6.24
N ILE A 380 -21.72 -15.94 6.24
CA ILE A 380 -21.05 -14.68 5.90
C ILE A 380 -21.06 -14.50 4.39
N ARG A 381 -21.84 -13.54 3.91
CA ARG A 381 -21.83 -13.08 2.52
C ARG A 381 -20.78 -11.99 2.35
N ARG A 382 -20.31 -11.85 1.11
CA ARG A 382 -19.32 -10.86 0.75
C ARG A 382 -19.96 -9.47 0.64
N LEU A 383 -19.30 -8.48 1.21
CA LEU A 383 -19.70 -7.08 1.09
C LEU A 383 -19.25 -6.46 -0.24
N PRO A 384 -19.95 -5.40 -0.69
CA PRO A 384 -19.48 -4.51 -1.75
C PRO A 384 -18.01 -4.09 -1.55
N GLY A 385 -17.23 -4.03 -2.63
CA GLY A 385 -15.78 -3.81 -2.57
C GLY A 385 -15.35 -2.40 -2.15
N ASP A 386 -16.29 -1.48 -2.04
CA ASP A 386 -16.14 -0.11 -1.53
C ASP A 386 -16.31 0.00 0.00
N ILE A 387 -16.75 -1.07 0.67
CA ILE A 387 -16.81 -1.16 2.13
C ILE A 387 -15.64 -1.98 2.64
N GLN A 388 -14.75 -1.34 3.41
CA GLN A 388 -13.60 -2.00 4.03
C GLN A 388 -13.95 -2.47 5.44
N VAL A 389 -13.75 -3.76 5.75
CA VAL A 389 -13.92 -4.29 7.11
C VAL A 389 -12.59 -4.65 7.75
N VAL A 390 -12.38 -4.18 8.97
CA VAL A 390 -11.27 -4.51 9.87
C VAL A 390 -11.86 -5.33 11.02
N PRO A 391 -11.85 -6.67 10.93
CA PRO A 391 -12.32 -7.52 12.01
C PRO A 391 -11.28 -7.63 13.12
N ILE A 392 -11.74 -7.51 14.36
CA ILE A 392 -10.97 -7.57 15.60
C ILE A 392 -11.51 -8.77 16.39
N GLY A 393 -10.74 -9.85 16.39
CA GLY A 393 -11.02 -11.05 17.17
C GLY A 393 -10.61 -10.86 18.63
N VAL A 394 -11.53 -11.10 19.57
CA VAL A 394 -11.26 -10.98 21.01
C VAL A 394 -11.52 -12.29 21.73
N GLY A 395 -10.49 -12.79 22.42
CA GLY A 395 -10.59 -14.00 23.24
C GLY A 395 -10.40 -15.31 22.47
N PRO A 396 -10.47 -16.45 23.16
CA PRO A 396 -10.03 -17.74 22.63
C PRO A 396 -11.02 -18.39 21.65
N HIS A 397 -12.26 -17.89 21.57
CA HIS A 397 -13.31 -18.43 20.70
C HIS A 397 -13.43 -17.70 19.37
N ALA A 398 -12.69 -16.61 19.17
CA ALA A 398 -12.66 -15.91 17.90
C ALA A 398 -12.12 -16.86 16.82
N ASN A 399 -12.80 -16.95 15.67
CA ASN A 399 -12.41 -17.82 14.57
C ASN A 399 -11.51 -17.07 13.57
N PRO A 400 -10.19 -17.31 13.52
CA PRO A 400 -9.29 -16.55 12.66
C PRO A 400 -9.64 -16.68 11.16
N GLN A 401 -10.15 -17.85 10.74
CA GLN A 401 -10.52 -18.08 9.34
C GLN A 401 -11.73 -17.25 8.92
N GLU A 402 -12.70 -17.06 9.82
CA GLU A 402 -13.84 -16.17 9.57
C GLU A 402 -13.39 -14.70 9.56
N LEU A 403 -12.51 -14.29 10.48
CA LEU A 403 -11.98 -12.94 10.50
C LEU A 403 -11.18 -12.65 9.22
N GLU A 404 -10.38 -13.61 8.73
CA GLU A 404 -9.71 -13.49 7.44
C GLU A 404 -10.71 -13.35 6.28
N ARG A 405 -11.78 -14.16 6.27
CA ARG A 405 -12.85 -14.08 5.26
C ARG A 405 -13.61 -12.75 5.29
N ILE A 406 -13.87 -12.20 6.47
CA ILE A 406 -14.55 -10.90 6.65
C ILE A 406 -13.62 -9.74 6.27
N GLY A 407 -12.33 -9.86 6.61
CA GLY A 407 -11.30 -8.85 6.34
C GLY A 407 -10.78 -8.85 4.90
N TRP A 408 -11.25 -9.76 4.03
CA TRP A 408 -10.92 -9.80 2.61
C TRP A 408 -11.86 -8.95 1.76
N PRO A 409 -11.39 -7.86 1.15
CA PRO A 409 -11.93 -7.39 -0.11
C PRO A 409 -11.17 -8.10 -1.24
N ASN A 410 -11.90 -8.96 -1.96
CA ASN A 410 -11.66 -9.34 -3.36
C ASN A 410 -10.83 -10.59 -3.73
N THR A 411 -11.52 -11.73 -3.87
CA THR A 411 -11.22 -12.78 -4.88
C THR A 411 -12.53 -13.34 -5.48
N PRO A 412 -12.60 -13.71 -6.78
CA PRO A 412 -13.83 -14.27 -7.38
C PRO A 412 -14.14 -15.66 -6.79
N ILE A 413 -15.43 -16.01 -6.75
CA ILE A 413 -15.91 -17.37 -6.48
C ILE A 413 -15.62 -18.26 -7.70
#